data_AF-A0A7X7D8F4-F1
#
_entry.id   AF-A0A7X7D8F4-F1
#
_cell.length_a   1.000
_cell.length_b   1.000
_cell.length_c   1.000
_cell.angle_alpha   90.00
_cell.angle_beta   90.00
_cell.angle_gamma   90.00
#
_symmetry.space_group_name_H-M   'P 1'
#
loop_
_entity.id
_entity.type
_entity.pdbx_description
1 polymer ?
#
loop_
_entity_poly.entity_id
_entity_poly.type
_entity_poly.pdbx_seq_one_letter_code
_entity_poly.pdbx_strand_id
1 'polypeptide(L)' 'GAAGLPAEAIEKIGAYADIGAERVYLQVLDLSDLDHLRLIASEVMASVS' A
#
# COMPACT_ATOMS: atom_id res chain seq x y z
N GLY A 1 -2.68 8.33 6.15
CA GLY A 1 -2.27 6.93 6.39
C GLY A 1 -3.13 5.99 5.58
N ALA A 2 -2.53 4.96 5.01
CA ALA A 2 -3.21 3.77 4.49
C ALA A 2 -3.28 2.77 5.65
N ALA A 3 -4.45 2.61 6.23
CA ALA A 3 -4.74 1.68 7.31
C ALA A 3 -6.12 1.10 7.02
N GLY A 4 -6.27 -0.23 7.10
CA GLY A 4 -7.45 -0.93 6.62
C GLY A 4 -7.10 -2.13 5.76
N LEU A 5 -8.06 -2.58 4.95
CA LEU A 5 -7.93 -3.71 4.02
C LEU A 5 -7.05 -3.35 2.81
N PRO A 6 -6.46 -4.34 2.11
CA PRO A 6 -5.66 -4.09 0.91
C PRO A 6 -6.38 -3.25 -0.16
N ALA A 7 -7.67 -3.49 -0.39
CA ALA A 7 -8.47 -2.74 -1.35
C ALA A 7 -8.55 -1.24 -1.02
N GLU A 8 -8.71 -0.89 0.26
CA GLU A 8 -8.75 0.50 0.72
C GLU A 8 -7.38 1.18 0.56
N ALA A 9 -6.30 0.41 0.73
CA ALA A 9 -4.94 0.92 0.48
C ALA A 9 -4.72 1.20 -1.01
N ILE A 10 -5.15 0.31 -1.90
CA ILE A 10 -5.05 0.45 -3.36
C ILE A 10 -5.84 1.68 -3.83
N GLU A 11 -7.10 1.82 -3.41
CA GLU A 11 -7.95 2.96 -3.76
C GLU A 11 -7.28 4.29 -3.37
N LYS A 12 -6.71 4.34 -2.16
CA LYS A 12 -6.05 5.53 -1.66
C LYS A 12 -4.75 5.86 -2.41
N ILE A 13 -3.98 4.83 -2.78
CA ILE A 13 -2.78 5.01 -3.62
C ILE A 13 -3.19 5.53 -5.00
N GLY A 14 -4.24 4.97 -5.60
CA GLY A 14 -4.80 5.44 -6.87
C GLY A 14 -5.19 6.92 -6.85
N ALA A 15 -5.87 7.36 -5.78
CA ALA A 15 -6.22 8.77 -5.62
C ALA A 15 -5.00 9.71 -5.56
N TYR A 16 -3.86 9.24 -5.06
CA TYR A 16 -2.61 10.01 -5.13
C TYR A 16 -1.99 9.99 -6.53
N ALA A 17 -2.06 8.86 -7.23
CA ALA A 17 -1.61 8.76 -8.61
C ALA A 17 -2.40 9.70 -9.55
N ASP A 18 -3.72 9.81 -9.36
CA ASP A 18 -4.61 10.69 -10.14
C ASP A 18 -4.22 12.18 -10.05
N ILE A 19 -3.55 12.59 -8.98
CA ILE A 19 -3.03 13.96 -8.79
C ILE A 19 -1.53 14.09 -9.13
N GLY A 20 -0.93 13.06 -9.72
CA GLY A 20 0.44 13.07 -10.24
C GLY A 20 1.51 12.53 -9.29
N ALA A 21 1.15 11.82 -8.22
CA ALA A 21 2.15 11.17 -7.38
C ALA A 21 2.76 9.95 -8.08
N GLU A 22 4.08 9.96 -8.26
CA GLU A 22 4.81 8.85 -8.91
C GLU A 22 5.36 7.82 -7.90
N ARG A 23 5.36 8.16 -6.60
CA ARG A 23 5.95 7.30 -5.56
C ARG A 23 5.26 7.47 -4.22
N VAL A 24 4.96 6.33 -3.58
CA VAL A 24 4.40 6.25 -2.23
C VAL A 24 5.36 5.46 -1.33
N TYR A 25 5.60 5.98 -0.12
CA TYR A 25 6.34 5.27 0.92
C TYR A 25 5.36 4.86 2.04
N LEU A 26 5.24 3.55 2.27
CA LEU A 26 4.39 3.01 3.34
C LEU A 26 5.18 2.91 4.64
N GLN A 27 4.64 3.47 5.71
CA GLN A 27 5.20 3.29 7.06
C GLN A 27 4.70 1.96 7.64
N VAL A 28 5.64 1.07 7.95
CA VAL A 28 5.37 -0.18 8.66
C VAL A 28 5.83 -0.02 10.11
N LEU A 29 4.91 -0.14 11.06
CA LEU A 29 5.18 0.13 12.48
C LEU A 29 5.72 -1.10 13.21
N ASP A 30 5.24 -2.29 12.84
CA ASP A 30 5.76 -3.56 13.35
C ASP A 30 6.65 -4.20 12.29
N LEU A 31 7.96 -4.14 12.49
CA LEU A 31 8.95 -4.71 11.57
C LEU A 31 9.12 -6.23 11.76
N SER A 32 8.57 -6.79 12.82
CA SER A 32 8.61 -8.24 13.06
C SER A 32 7.47 -8.98 12.33
N ASP A 33 6.42 -8.27 11.96
CA ASP A 33 5.29 -8.80 11.19
C ASP A 33 5.64 -8.93 9.69
N LEU A 34 6.35 -10.00 9.35
CA LEU A 34 6.73 -10.30 7.98
C LEU A 34 5.54 -10.75 7.12
N ASP A 35 4.46 -11.24 7.72
CA ASP A 35 3.28 -11.65 6.98
C ASP A 35 2.49 -10.45 6.47
N HIS A 36 2.48 -9.35 7.24
CA HIS A 36 1.97 -8.08 6.75
C HIS A 36 2.78 -7.55 5.55
N LEU A 37 4.11 -7.66 5.57
CA LEU A 37 4.94 -7.30 4.41
C LEU A 37 4.62 -8.18 3.19
N ARG A 38 4.41 -9.48 3.39
CA ARG A 38 4.00 -10.40 2.32
C ARG A 38 2.64 -10.01 1.74
N LEU A 39 1.67 -9.69 2.59
CA LEU A 39 0.34 -9.24 2.17
C LEU A 39 0.40 -7.97 1.31
N ILE A 40 1.20 -6.98 1.73
CA ILE A 40 1.41 -5.75 0.96
C ILE A 40 2.00 -6.08 -0.42
N ALA A 41 3.02 -6.94 -0.46
CA ALA A 41 3.66 -7.33 -1.72
C ALA A 41 2.71 -8.10 -2.65
N SER A 42 1.89 -9.01 -2.12
CA SER A 42 1.01 -9.85 -2.94
C SER A 42 -0.28 -9.18 -3.38
N GLU A 43 -0.90 -8.38 -2.51
CA GLU A 43 -2.23 -7.80 -2.78
C GLU A 43 -2.15 -6.36 -3.25
N VAL A 44 -1.27 -5.55 -2.64
CA VAL A 44 -1.20 -4.11 -2.92
C VAL A 44 -0.24 -3.83 -4.07
N MET A 45 1.02 -4.24 -3.96
CA MET A 45 2.04 -3.96 -4.99
C MET A 45 1.70 -4.59 -6.35
N ALA A 46 1.07 -5.76 -6.37
CA ALA A 46 0.65 -6.39 -7.62
C ALA A 46 -0.45 -5.59 -8.36
N SER A 47 -1.18 -4.73 -7.65
CA SER A 47 -2.34 -3.99 -8.16
C SER A 47 -2.03 -2.52 -8.47
N VAL A 48 -0.90 -1.98 -8.01
CA VAL A 48 -0.46 -0.60 -8.27
C VAL A 48 0.72 -0.65 -9.25
N SER A 49 0.55 -0.05 -10.43
CA SER A 49 1.51 -0.04 -11.54
C SER A 49 2.30 1.26 -11.61
#